data_AF-A0A2A3SWR9-F1
#
_entry.id   AF-A0A2A3SWR9-F1
#
_cell.length_a   1.000
_cell.length_b   1.000
_cell.length_c   1.000
_cell.angle_alpha   90.00
_cell.angle_beta   90.00
_cell.angle_gamma   90.00
#
_symmetry.space_group_name_H-M   'P 1'
#
loop_
_entity.id
_entity.type
_entity.pdbx_description
1 polymer ?
#
loop_
_entity_poly.entity_id
_entity_poly.type
_entity_poly.pdbx_seq_one_letter_code
_entity_poly.pdbx_strand_id
1 'polypeptide(L)' 'MKAQVSLKTGKDTEAIAKALNEEAKAGLPKVDVKVWPAGEKLKIELEAEDLTSLRAALNSFLGWAYCAQEVMANE' A
#
# COMPACT_ATOMS: atom_id res chain seq x y z
N MET A 1 -9.84 12.56 6.31
CA MET A 1 -9.08 11.79 7.33
C MET A 1 -7.86 11.19 6.65
N LYS A 2 -6.71 11.14 7.34
CA LYS A 2 -5.43 10.76 6.74
C LYS A 2 -4.74 9.67 7.54
N ALA A 3 -4.14 8.70 6.86
CA ALA A 3 -3.28 7.68 7.45
C ALA A 3 -1.98 7.57 6.64
N GLN A 4 -0.88 7.26 7.33
CA GLN A 4 0.39 6.95 6.70
C GLN A 4 1.01 5.74 7.39
N VAL A 5 1.50 4.79 6.60
CA VAL A 5 2.23 3.62 7.09
C VAL A 5 3.57 3.47 6.39
N SER A 6 4.50 2.84 7.10
CA SER A 6 5.86 2.58 6.63
C SER A 6 6.19 1.12 6.93
N LEU A 7 6.23 0.29 5.88
CA LEU A 7 6.49 -1.14 6.00
C LEU A 7 7.93 -1.44 5.61
N LYS A 8 8.64 -2.30 6.35
CA LYS A 8 9.98 -2.76 5.96
C LYS A 8 9.80 -3.93 5.00
N THR A 9 10.07 -3.71 3.71
CA THR A 9 9.91 -4.70 2.64
C THR A 9 11.23 -5.09 1.97
N GLY A 10 12.35 -4.49 2.38
CA GLY A 10 13.69 -4.96 2.00
C GLY A 10 14.07 -4.67 0.55
N LYS A 11 14.80 -5.60 -0.07
CA LYS A 11 15.24 -5.50 -1.48
C LYS A 11 14.07 -5.45 -2.47
N ASP A 12 12.91 -5.97 -2.09
CA ASP A 12 11.73 -6.10 -2.95
C ASP A 12 10.82 -4.85 -2.89
N THR A 13 11.20 -3.83 -2.11
CA THR A 13 10.40 -2.60 -1.92
C THR A 13 9.96 -1.96 -3.23
N GLU A 14 10.83 -1.89 -4.24
CA GLU A 14 10.49 -1.23 -5.51
C GLU A 14 9.48 -2.05 -6.32
N ALA A 15 9.63 -3.37 -6.37
CA ALA A 15 8.71 -4.26 -7.07
C ALA A 15 7.31 -4.23 -6.42
N ILE A 16 7.27 -4.33 -5.08
CA ILE A 16 6.03 -4.24 -4.31
C ILE A 16 5.36 -2.87 -4.52
N ALA A 17 6.13 -1.77 -4.50
CA ALA A 17 5.58 -0.45 -4.76
C ALA A 17 4.94 -0.32 -6.15
N LYS A 18 5.55 -0.90 -7.18
CA LYS A 18 4.99 -0.92 -8.55
C LYS A 18 3.67 -1.70 -8.59
N ALA A 19 3.64 -2.89 -8.01
CA ALA A 19 2.43 -3.72 -7.94
C ALA A 19 1.27 -2.99 -7.24
N LEU A 20 1.53 -2.39 -6.08
CA LEU A 20 0.50 -1.68 -5.33
C LEU A 20 0.04 -0.37 -6.01
N ASN A 21 0.88 0.26 -6.83
CA ASN A 21 0.46 1.43 -7.61
C ASN A 21 -0.54 1.06 -8.71
N GLU A 22 -0.48 -0.15 -9.28
CA GLU A 22 -1.51 -0.61 -10.23
C GLU A 22 -2.87 -0.78 -9.54
N GLU A 23 -2.89 -1.33 -8.33
CA GLU A 23 -4.10 -1.42 -7.50
C GLU A 23 -4.65 -0.03 -7.12
N ALA A 24 -3.75 0.92 -6.80
CA ALA A 24 -4.14 2.30 -6.50
C ALA A 24 -4.77 3.02 -7.71
N LYS A 25 -4.33 2.71 -8.94
CA LYS A 25 -4.92 3.25 -10.17
C LYS A 25 -6.29 2.67 -10.48
N ALA A 26 -6.52 1.39 -10.18
CA ALA A 26 -7.85 0.78 -10.29
C ALA A 26 -8.87 1.49 -9.38
N GLY A 27 -8.37 2.07 -8.28
CA GLY A 27 -9.06 3.06 -7.47
C GLY A 27 -10.00 2.44 -6.44
N LEU A 28 -9.98 3.01 -5.23
CA LEU A 28 -11.00 2.76 -4.22
C LEU A 28 -11.95 3.97 -4.20
N PRO A 29 -13.28 3.76 -4.14
CA PRO A 29 -14.22 4.88 -4.07
C PRO A 29 -13.90 5.75 -2.84
N LYS A 30 -13.78 7.07 -3.06
CA LYS A 30 -13.61 8.08 -2.00
C LYS A 30 -12.30 8.00 -1.20
N VAL A 31 -11.27 7.36 -1.75
CA VAL A 31 -9.95 7.27 -1.11
C VAL A 31 -8.84 7.63 -2.11
N ASP A 32 -8.03 8.63 -1.77
CA ASP A 32 -6.76 8.90 -2.45
C ASP A 32 -5.67 8.03 -1.84
N VAL A 33 -4.91 7.32 -2.67
CA VAL A 33 -3.83 6.45 -2.21
C VAL A 33 -2.54 6.76 -2.96
N LYS A 34 -1.47 6.97 -2.21
CA LYS A 34 -0.13 7.19 -2.74
C LYS A 34 0.80 6.11 -2.19
N VAL A 35 1.49 5.42 -3.08
CA VAL A 35 2.44 4.36 -2.73
C VAL A 35 3.79 4.70 -3.33
N TRP A 36 4.85 4.71 -2.52
CA TRP A 36 6.20 4.96 -3.02
C TRP A 36 7.27 4.20 -2.22
N PRO A 37 8.37 3.80 -2.88
CA PRO A 37 9.52 3.24 -2.19
C PRO A 37 10.32 4.34 -1.48
N ALA A 38 10.90 4.00 -0.33
CA ALA A 38 11.79 4.87 0.45
C ALA A 38 12.95 4.02 1.01
N GLY A 39 13.93 3.71 0.15
CA GLY A 39 14.97 2.72 0.44
C GLY A 39 14.35 1.33 0.58
N GLU A 40 14.67 0.61 1.66
CA GLU A 40 14.10 -0.70 2.00
C GLU A 40 12.73 -0.65 2.69
N LYS A 41 12.05 0.50 2.60
CA LYS A 41 10.74 0.73 3.20
C LYS A 41 9.71 1.14 2.17
N LEU A 42 8.56 0.51 2.19
CA LEU A 42 7.39 0.92 1.44
C LEU A 42 6.61 1.97 2.23
N LYS A 43 6.32 3.11 1.61
CA LYS A 43 5.46 4.17 2.16
C LYS A 43 4.11 4.11 1.48
N ILE A 44 3.06 4.14 2.29
CA ILE A 44 1.67 4.22 1.82
C ILE A 44 1.00 5.37 2.58
N GLU A 45 0.42 6.29 1.84
CA GLU A 45 -0.41 7.38 2.37
C GLU A 45 -1.83 7.21 1.81
N LEU A 46 -2.81 7.30 2.70
CA LEU A 46 -4.23 7.24 2.35
C LEU A 46 -4.97 8.45 2.89
N GLU A 47 -5.85 9.01 2.08
CA GLU A 47 -6.76 10.08 2.48
C GLU A 47 -8.19 9.71 2.06
N ALA A 48 -9.12 9.76 3.02
CA ALA A 48 -10.53 9.42 2.80
C ALA A 48 -11.46 10.40 3.52
N GLU A 49 -12.71 10.49 3.07
CA GLU A 49 -13.71 11.39 3.68
C GLU A 49 -14.11 10.95 5.10
N ASP A 50 -14.15 9.64 5.35
CA ASP A 50 -14.61 9.05 6.61
C ASP A 50 -13.70 7.91 7.12
N LEU A 51 -13.85 7.58 8.39
CA LEU A 51 -13.00 6.59 9.07
C LEU A 51 -13.24 5.16 8.55
N THR A 52 -14.46 4.85 8.12
CA THR A 52 -14.82 3.52 7.63
C THR A 52 -14.13 3.26 6.29
N SER A 53 -14.17 4.23 5.38
CA SER A 53 -13.48 4.18 4.09
C SER A 53 -11.96 4.14 4.28
N LEU A 54 -11.41 4.96 5.20
CA LEU A 54 -9.98 4.94 5.51
C LEU A 54 -9.52 3.58 6.04
N ARG A 55 -10.27 2.99 6.99
CA ARG A 55 -9.98 1.68 7.58
C ARG A 55 -10.04 0.57 6.53
N ALA A 56 -11.07 0.59 5.68
CA ALA A 56 -11.22 -0.40 4.61
C ALA A 56 -10.05 -0.34 3.64
N ALA A 57 -9.70 0.84 3.15
CA ALA A 57 -8.59 1.03 2.24
C ALA A 57 -7.23 0.66 2.86
N LEU A 58 -6.99 1.09 4.10
CA LEU A 58 -5.76 0.74 4.82
C LEU A 58 -5.63 -0.77 4.94
N ASN A 59 -6.70 -1.47 5.33
CA ASN A 59 -6.68 -2.93 5.46
C ASN A 59 -6.42 -3.63 4.13
N SER A 60 -7.02 -3.17 3.03
CA SER A 60 -6.77 -3.71 1.69
C SER A 60 -5.30 -3.55 1.28
N PHE A 61 -4.76 -2.33 1.39
CA PHE A 61 -3.38 -2.05 0.99
C PHE A 61 -2.34 -2.77 1.85
N LEU A 62 -2.58 -2.91 3.16
CA LEU A 62 -1.73 -3.72 4.02
C LEU A 62 -1.78 -5.21 3.64
N GLY A 63 -2.97 -5.75 3.34
CA GLY A 63 -3.14 -7.12 2.89
C GLY A 63 -2.44 -7.40 1.56
N TRP A 64 -2.55 -6.48 0.60
CA TRP A 64 -1.86 -6.60 -0.69
C TRP A 64 -0.34 -6.45 -0.57
N ALA A 65 0.15 -5.52 0.25
CA ALA A 65 1.58 -5.40 0.53
C ALA A 65 2.14 -6.69 1.14
N TYR A 66 1.41 -7.30 2.09
CA TYR A 66 1.77 -8.57 2.69
C TYR A 66 1.78 -9.70 1.64
N CYS A 67 0.72 -9.81 0.84
CA CYS A 67 0.63 -10.81 -0.24
C CYS A 67 1.80 -10.70 -1.22
N ALA A 68 2.11 -9.48 -1.70
CA ALA A 68 3.22 -9.26 -2.62
C ALA A 68 4.57 -9.64 -2.00
N GLN A 69 4.78 -9.34 -0.72
CA GLN A 69 6.01 -9.73 -0.02
C GLN A 69 6.12 -11.25 0.13
N GLU A 70 5.04 -11.95 0.46
CA GLU A 70 5.02 -13.41 0.57
C GLU A 70 5.29 -14.10 -0.77
N VAL A 71 4.72 -13.59 -1.87
CA VAL A 71 5.01 -14.11 -3.22
C VAL A 71 6.49 -13.97 -3.54
N MET A 72 7.10 -12.81 -3.27
CA MET A 72 8.54 -12.59 -3.50
C MET A 72 9.44 -13.42 -2.59
N ALA A 73 8.99 -13.76 -1.38
CA ALA A 73 9.75 -14.60 -0.44
C ALA A 73 9.73 -16.09 -0.82
N ASN A 74 8.76 -16.51 -1.65
CA ASN A 74 8.56 -17.90 -2.06
C ASN A 74 8.84 -18.12 -3.56
N GLU A 75 9.45 -17.15 -4.24
CA GLU A 75 10.01 -17.24 -5.59
C GLU A 75 11.47 -17.73 -5.55
#